data_AF-A0A432QSU8-F1
#
_entry.id   AF-A0A432QSU8-F1
#
_cell.length_a   1.000
_cell.length_b   1.000
_cell.length_c   1.000
_cell.angle_alpha   90.00
_cell.angle_beta   90.00
_cell.angle_gamma   90.00
#
_symmetry.space_group_name_H-M   'P 1'
#
loop_
_entity.id
_entity.type
_entity.pdbx_description
1 polymer ?
#
loop_
_entity_poly.entity_id
_entity_poly.type
_entity_poly.pdbx_seq_one_letter_code
_entity_poly.pdbx_strand_id
1 'polypeptide(L)' 'MEKRYLSTKEAEEYTGLCYKTLHKLPIRKEKVGNKWVWDKKSIDEFFSSSDLEEEAKVQSILHEVNGRW' A
#
# COMPACT_ATOMS: atom_id res chain seq x y z
N MET A 1 -19.09 10.91 4.96
CA MET A 1 -18.02 11.24 4.00
C MET A 1 -16.89 10.26 4.24
N GLU A 2 -16.59 9.38 3.28
CA GLU A 2 -15.40 8.52 3.39
C GLU A 2 -14.13 9.36 3.26
N LYS A 3 -13.15 9.10 4.14
CA LYS A 3 -11.83 9.70 4.04
C LYS A 3 -11.16 9.20 2.75
N ARG A 4 -10.85 10.12 1.85
CA ARG A 4 -10.18 9.81 0.58
C ARG A 4 -8.69 9.51 0.74
N TYR A 5 -8.06 10.09 1.76
CA TYR A 5 -6.65 9.88 2.07
C TYR A 5 -6.49 9.25 3.45
N LEU A 6 -5.62 8.24 3.53
CA LEU A 6 -5.23 7.54 4.74
C LEU A 6 -3.82 7.98 5.15
N SER A 7 -3.57 8.18 6.44
CA SER A 7 -2.19 8.25 6.93
C SER A 7 -1.47 6.91 6.73
N THR A 8 -0.14 6.88 6.78
CA THR A 8 0.60 5.61 6.73
C THR A 8 0.06 4.57 7.70
N LYS A 9 -0.18 4.96 8.97
CA LYS A 9 -0.70 4.04 9.97
C LYS A 9 -2.09 3.51 9.59
N GLU A 10 -2.99 4.38 9.14
CA GLU A 10 -4.32 3.96 8.68
C GLU A 10 -4.24 3.04 7.45
N ALA A 11 -3.30 3.29 6.51
CA ALA A 11 -3.09 2.44 5.34
C ALA A 11 -2.53 1.07 5.73
N GLU A 12 -1.61 1.01 6.71
CA GLU A 12 -1.09 -0.23 7.25
C GLU A 12 -2.20 -1.05 7.93
N GLU A 13 -3.05 -0.40 8.74
CA GLU A 13 -4.21 -1.06 9.37
C GLU A 13 -5.28 -1.50 8.35
N TYR A 14 -5.49 -0.71 7.30
CA TYR A 14 -6.48 -1.01 6.25
C TYR A 14 -6.06 -2.18 5.36
N THR A 15 -4.78 -2.27 5.02
CA THR A 15 -4.25 -3.29 4.09
C THR A 15 -3.61 -4.49 4.79
N GLY A 16 -3.26 -4.36 6.07
CA GLY A 16 -2.44 -5.32 6.80
C GLY A 16 -0.96 -5.33 6.39
N LEU A 17 -0.52 -4.42 5.51
CA LEU A 17 0.84 -4.35 4.99
C LEU A 17 1.66 -3.27 5.70
N CYS A 18 2.95 -3.50 5.90
CA CYS A 18 3.83 -2.49 6.49
C CYS A 18 4.17 -1.36 5.50
N TYR A 19 4.60 -0.21 6.02
CA TYR A 19 5.02 0.96 5.25
C TYR A 19 6.01 0.61 4.13
N LYS A 20 7.00 -0.26 4.38
CA LYS A 20 8.00 -0.64 3.38
C LYS A 20 7.35 -1.33 2.18
N THR A 21 6.39 -2.21 2.43
CA THR A 21 5.64 -2.92 1.40
C THR A 21 4.74 -1.94 0.66
N LEU A 22 3.91 -1.17 1.37
CA LEU A 22 3.05 -0.13 0.79
C LEU A 22 3.84 0.85 -0.09
N HIS A 23 5.05 1.22 0.33
CA HIS A 23 5.89 2.15 -0.41
C HIS A 23 6.45 1.59 -1.72
N LYS A 24 6.50 0.27 -1.86
CA LYS A 24 6.93 -0.40 -3.10
C LYS A 24 5.77 -0.71 -4.04
N LEU A 25 4.53 -0.68 -3.54
CA LEU A 25 3.35 -0.87 -4.39
C LEU A 25 3.12 0.35 -5.29
N PRO A 26 2.61 0.16 -6.52
CA PRO A 26 2.25 1.23 -7.44
C PRO A 26 0.94 1.94 -7.04
N ILE A 27 0.75 2.18 -5.75
CA ILE A 27 -0.40 2.90 -5.19
C ILE A 27 -0.11 4.40 -5.08
N ARG A 28 -1.12 5.21 -5.36
CA ARG A 28 -1.01 6.66 -5.31
C ARG A 28 -0.82 7.14 -3.87
N LYS A 29 0.24 7.92 -3.66
CA LYS A 29 0.60 8.54 -2.39
C LYS A 29 1.11 9.94 -2.59
N GLU A 30 0.87 10.81 -1.61
CA GLU A 30 1.33 12.19 -1.62
C GLU A 30 2.10 12.49 -0.33
N LYS A 31 3.08 13.39 -0.42
CA LYS A 31 3.83 13.85 0.75
C LYS A 31 3.21 15.15 1.25
N VAL A 32 2.60 15.10 2.43
CA VAL A 32 2.00 16.26 3.10
C VAL A 32 2.88 16.62 4.30
N GLY A 33 3.68 17.67 4.14
CA GLY A 33 4.72 18.04 5.10
C GLY A 33 5.80 16.97 5.21
N ASN A 34 5.94 16.37 6.40
CA ASN A 34 6.90 15.28 6.64
C ASN A 34 6.25 13.88 6.70
N LYS A 35 4.98 13.77 6.31
CA LYS A 35 4.21 12.51 6.36
C LYS A 35 3.74 12.11 4.97
N TRP A 36 3.66 10.81 4.74
CA TRP A 36 3.01 10.25 3.56
C TRP A 36 1.54 10.02 3.83
N VAL A 37 0.71 10.40 2.87
CA VAL A 37 -0.72 10.08 2.82
C VAL A 37 -0.99 9.22 1.59
N TRP A 38 -1.90 8.27 1.73
CA TRP A 38 -2.18 7.24 0.75
C TRP A 38 -3.61 7.41 0.25
N ASP A 39 -3.80 7.43 -1.06
CA ASP A 39 -5.14 7.56 -1.63
C ASP A 39 -5.88 6.22 -1.47
N LYS A 40 -6.98 6.25 -0.69
CA LYS A 40 -7.78 5.05 -0.38
C LYS A 40 -8.33 4.42 -1.65
N LYS A 41 -8.77 5.24 -2.62
CA LYS A 41 -9.34 4.74 -3.88
C LYS A 41 -8.29 3.99 -4.69
N SER A 42 -7.07 4.50 -4.75
CA SER A 42 -5.96 3.82 -5.42
C SER A 42 -5.56 2.50 -4.75
N ILE A 43 -5.64 2.42 -3.42
CA ILE A 43 -5.46 1.15 -2.69
C ILE A 43 -6.57 0.18 -3.08
N ASP A 44 -7.81 0.62 -3.02
CA ASP A 44 -8.98 -0.20 -3.34
C ASP A 44 -8.94 -0.69 -4.79
N GLU A 45 -8.59 0.17 -5.75
CA GLU A 45 -8.40 -0.21 -7.16
C GLU A 45 -7.29 -1.26 -7.31
N PHE A 46 -6.16 -1.11 -6.61
CA PHE A 46 -5.05 -2.05 -6.66
C PHE A 46 -5.42 -3.43 -6.09
N PHE A 47 -6.11 -3.48 -4.94
CA PHE A 47 -6.52 -4.75 -4.31
C PHE A 47 -7.82 -5.33 -4.88
N SER A 48 -8.65 -4.52 -5.52
CA SER A 48 -9.86 -4.98 -6.23
C SER A 48 -9.54 -5.51 -7.62
N SER A 49 -8.41 -5.13 -8.22
CA SER A 49 -7.95 -5.75 -9.46
C SER A 49 -7.47 -7.17 -9.13
N SER A 50 -8.29 -8.17 -9.45
CA SER A 50 -7.95 -9.59 -9.36
C SER A 50 -6.97 -10.03 -10.47
N ASP A 51 -6.03 -9.15 -10.83
CA ASP A 51 -4.97 -9.47 -11.76
C ASP A 51 -3.93 -10.29 -11.00
N LEU A 52 -3.80 -11.56 -11.38
CA LEU A 52 -2.82 -12.51 -10.83
C LEU A 52 -1.38 -11.95 -10.84
N GLU A 53 -1.08 -11.00 -11.73
CA GLU A 53 0.21 -10.30 -11.79
C GLU A 53 0.44 -9.33 -10.62
N GLU A 54 -0.61 -8.64 -10.15
CA GLU A 54 -0.54 -7.71 -9.01
C GLU A 54 -0.33 -8.50 -7.70
N GLU A 55 -1.02 -9.64 -7.55
CA GLU A 55 -0.82 -10.54 -6.40
C GLU A 55 0.61 -11.10 -6.36
N ALA A 56 1.16 -11.51 -7.50
CA ALA A 56 2.54 -11.98 -7.60
C ALA A 56 3.56 -10.89 -7.24
N LYS A 57 3.30 -9.63 -7.62
CA LYS A 57 4.14 -8.48 -7.23
C LYS A 57 4.07 -8.23 -5.73
N VAL A 58 2.87 -8.27 -5.13
CA VAL A 58 2.71 -8.12 -3.67
C VAL A 58 3.46 -9.21 -2.92
N GLN A 59 3.33 -10.47 -3.35
CA GLN A 59 4.06 -11.61 -2.77
C GLN A 59 5.57 -11.48 -2.93
N SER A 60 6.05 -11.04 -4.09
CA SER A 60 7.48 -10.79 -4.33
C SER A 60 8.04 -9.70 -3.41
N ILE A 61 7.31 -8.59 -3.24
CA ILE A 61 7.69 -7.50 -2.33
C ILE A 61 7.65 -7.98 -0.87
N LEU A 62 6.64 -8.74 -0.48
CA LEU A 62 6.54 -9.33 0.87
C LEU A 62 7.72 -10.26 1.16
N HIS A 63 8.11 -11.10 0.22
CA HIS A 63 9.26 -11.99 0.35
C HIS A 63 10.56 -11.20 0.49
N GLU A 64 10.76 -10.10 -0.26
CA GLU A 64 11.94 -9.25 -0.12
C GLU A 64 11.98 -8.51 1.23
N VAL A 65 10.83 -8.08 1.74
CA VAL A 65 10.74 -7.36 3.03
C VAL A 65 10.95 -8.32 4.21
N ASN A 66 10.46 -9.56 4.14
CA ASN A 66 10.66 -10.58 5.18
C ASN A 66 11.99 -11.34 5.07
N GLY A 67 12.61 -11.39 3.88
CA GLY A 67 13.82 -12.16 3.61
C GLY A 67 15.13 -11.52 4.05
N ARG A 68 15.11 -10.37 4.74
CA ARG A 68 16.30 -9.76 5.33
C ARG A 68 16.47 -10.22 6.79
N TRP A 69 17.17 -11.34 6.95
CA TRP A 69 17.81 -11.76 8.21
C TRP A 69 19.32 -11.52 8.12
#